data_AF-A0A821PSP3-F1
#
_entry.id   AF-A0A821PSP3-F1
#
_cell.length_a   1.000
_cell.length_b   1.000
_cell.length_c   1.000
_cell.angle_alpha   90.00
_cell.angle_beta   90.00
_cell.angle_gamma   90.00
#
_symmetry.space_group_name_H-M   'P 1'
#
loop_
_entity.id
_entity.type
_entity.pdbx_description
1 polymer ?
#
loop_
_entity_poly.entity_id
_entity_poly.type
_entity_poly.pdbx_seq_one_letter_code
_entity_poly.pdbx_strand_id
1 'polypeptide(L)'
;MTIWCRGTNTRLCQPGDHIAVSGIFLPLLRTGFRQMTQGLLSDTFLEAHRIVLLNKTEDEEIEDSEMNEAELADLFAEKDLYDRLARSISFLIYGHEDIKKALLLLLVGGIDKSPQGMKVRGT
;
A
#
# COMPACT_ATOMS: atom_id res chain seq x y z
N MET A 1 8.31 -3.68 20.52
CA MET A 1 6.88 -3.62 20.89
C MET A 1 6.18 -4.80 20.26
N THR A 2 5.38 -5.54 21.01
CA THR A 2 4.66 -6.73 20.49
C THR A 2 3.21 -6.36 20.22
N ILE A 3 2.67 -6.75 19.06
CA ILE A 3 1.28 -6.49 18.69
C ILE A 3 0.53 -7.83 18.66
N TRP A 4 -0.63 -7.88 19.31
CA TRP A 4 -1.48 -9.07 19.34
C TRP A 4 -2.72 -8.84 18.49
N CYS A 5 -2.89 -9.66 17.47
CA CYS A 5 -4.07 -9.67 16.61
C CYS A 5 -4.97 -10.84 16.99
N ARG A 6 -6.28 -10.61 17.15
CA ARG A 6 -7.26 -11.63 17.51
C ARG A 6 -8.47 -11.57 16.58
N GLY A 7 -9.15 -12.72 16.44
CA GLY A 7 -10.39 -12.82 15.67
C GLY A 7 -10.21 -12.38 14.21
N THR A 8 -11.06 -11.45 13.78
CA THR A 8 -11.08 -10.89 12.43
C THR A 8 -9.85 -10.08 12.08
N ASN A 9 -9.07 -9.61 13.06
CA ASN A 9 -7.85 -8.84 12.80
C ASN A 9 -6.65 -9.72 12.41
N THR A 10 -6.84 -11.04 12.30
CA THR A 10 -5.79 -11.97 11.86
C THR A 10 -5.72 -12.05 10.33
N ARG A 11 -4.53 -12.35 9.80
CA ARG A 11 -4.25 -12.47 8.34
C ARG A 11 -4.45 -11.20 7.51
N LEU A 12 -4.60 -10.04 8.15
CA LEU A 12 -4.75 -8.74 7.47
C LEU A 12 -3.44 -8.13 6.98
N CYS A 13 -2.28 -8.71 7.31
CA CYS A 13 -0.98 -8.19 6.88
C CYS A 13 0.04 -9.32 6.73
N GLN A 14 1.03 -9.10 5.89
CA GLN A 14 2.16 -9.96 5.60
C GLN A 14 3.47 -9.36 6.12
N PRO A 15 4.52 -10.19 6.33
CA PRO A 15 5.84 -9.68 6.64
C PRO A 15 6.36 -8.76 5.52
N GLY A 16 6.71 -7.53 5.86
CA GLY A 16 7.13 -6.50 4.90
C GLY A 16 6.11 -5.38 4.70
N ASP A 17 4.88 -5.57 5.18
CA ASP A 17 3.85 -4.55 5.05
C ASP A 17 4.08 -3.37 6.00
N HIS A 18 3.96 -2.14 5.47
CA HIS A 18 3.76 -0.96 6.31
C HIS A 18 2.30 -0.92 6.74
N ILE A 19 2.07 -0.87 8.05
CA ILE A 19 0.74 -0.89 8.64
C ILE A 19 0.58 0.21 9.68
N ALA A 20 -0.61 0.79 9.74
CA ALA A 20 -1.09 1.60 10.85
C ALA A 20 -1.97 0.71 11.73
N VAL A 21 -1.65 0.63 13.02
CA VAL A 21 -2.38 -0.19 13.98
C VAL A 21 -2.96 0.69 15.08
N SER A 22 -4.27 0.61 15.25
CA SER A 22 -5.00 1.23 16.35
C SER A 22 -5.43 0.16 17.34
N GLY A 23 -5.22 0.40 18.63
CA GLY A 23 -5.42 -0.62 19.65
C GLY A 23 -5.22 -0.09 21.07
N ILE A 24 -5.26 -1.01 22.03
CA ILE A 24 -5.10 -0.70 23.46
C ILE A 24 -3.73 -1.20 23.92
N PHE A 25 -2.97 -0.33 24.57
CA PHE A 25 -1.65 -0.66 25.11
C PHE A 25 -1.77 -1.22 26.53
N LEU A 26 -1.34 -2.48 26.72
CA LEU A 26 -1.58 -3.24 27.95
C LEU A 26 -0.30 -3.87 28.49
N PRO A 27 -0.12 -3.91 29.82
CA PRO A 27 0.96 -4.67 30.44
C PRO A 27 0.65 -6.17 30.45
N LEU A 28 1.66 -6.98 30.18
CA LEU A 28 1.65 -8.42 30.37
C LEU A 28 2.22 -8.75 31.75
N LEU A 29 1.37 -9.27 32.63
CA LEU A 29 1.81 -9.77 33.93
C LEU A 29 2.42 -11.16 33.75
N ARG A 30 3.75 -11.27 33.90
CA ARG A 30 4.43 -12.57 34.01
C ARG A 30 4.35 -13.06 35.45
N THR A 31 3.95 -14.31 35.65
CA THR A 31 3.89 -14.96 36.97
C THR A 31 5.09 -15.88 37.20
N GLY A 32 5.39 -16.21 38.46
CA GLY A 32 6.44 -17.16 38.85
C GLY A 32 7.85 -16.56 38.95
N PHE A 33 8.90 -17.40 38.83
CA PHE A 33 10.31 -17.00 38.98
C PHE A 33 10.75 -15.82 38.08
N ARG A 34 10.09 -15.65 36.93
CA ARG A 34 10.34 -14.52 36.00
C ARG A 34 9.86 -13.18 36.57
N GLN A 35 8.84 -13.16 37.42
CA GLN A 35 8.36 -11.94 38.09
C GLN A 35 9.38 -11.44 39.13
N MET A 36 10.01 -12.37 39.83
CA MET A 36 10.98 -12.08 40.89
C MET A 36 12.30 -11.48 40.34
N THR A 37 12.62 -11.78 39.08
CA THR A 37 13.82 -11.26 38.38
C THR A 37 13.57 -9.95 37.61
N GLN A 38 12.33 -9.71 37.14
CA GLN A 38 12.01 -8.51 36.34
C GLN A 38 11.65 -7.26 37.17
N GLY A 39 11.47 -7.38 38.48
CA GLY A 39 11.20 -6.23 39.34
C GLY A 39 9.93 -5.46 38.91
N LEU A 40 10.07 -4.14 38.63
CA LEU A 40 8.98 -3.26 38.19
C LEU A 40 8.81 -3.18 36.67
N LEU A 41 9.68 -3.85 35.88
CA LEU A 41 9.59 -3.83 34.43
C LEU A 41 8.49 -4.80 33.98
N SER A 42 7.34 -4.24 33.58
CA SER A 42 6.29 -5.00 32.91
C SER A 42 6.57 -5.06 31.41
N ASP A 43 6.56 -6.26 30.84
CA ASP A 43 6.46 -6.40 29.39
C ASP A 43 5.13 -5.80 28.95
N THR A 44 5.08 -5.15 27.79
CA THR A 44 3.86 -4.54 27.26
C THR A 44 3.55 -5.05 25.86
N PHE A 45 2.27 -5.19 25.54
CA PHE A 45 1.81 -5.48 24.19
C PHE A 45 0.68 -4.53 23.79
N LEU A 46 0.53 -4.34 22.49
CA LEU A 46 -0.59 -3.60 21.90
C LEU A 46 -1.63 -4.62 21.42
N GLU A 47 -2.84 -4.59 21.97
CA GLU A 47 -3.97 -5.35 21.45
C GLU A 47 -4.57 -4.61 20.26
N ALA A 48 -4.41 -5.17 19.05
CA ALA A 48 -4.84 -4.55 17.82
C ALA A 48 -6.36 -4.63 17.64
N HIS A 49 -7.02 -3.48 17.51
CA HIS A 49 -8.45 -3.36 17.23
C HIS A 49 -8.73 -3.04 15.77
N ARG A 50 -7.86 -2.26 15.12
CA ARG A 50 -7.92 -1.96 13.70
C ARG A 50 -6.53 -1.96 13.11
N ILE A 51 -6.37 -2.61 11.96
CA ILE A 51 -5.14 -2.63 11.19
C ILE A 51 -5.48 -2.05 9.82
N VAL A 52 -4.70 -1.08 9.37
CA VAL A 52 -4.81 -0.45 8.06
C VAL A 52 -3.48 -0.64 7.35
N LEU A 53 -3.49 -1.23 6.17
CA LEU A 53 -2.32 -1.31 5.31
C LEU A 53 -1.99 0.09 4.79
N LEU A 54 -0.77 0.53 5.04
CA LEU A 54 -0.21 1.78 4.51
C LEU A 54 0.60 1.53 3.24
N ASN A 55 1.09 0.31 3.06
CA ASN A 55 1.49 -0.18 1.75
C ASN A 55 0.21 -0.27 0.92
N LYS A 56 -0.13 0.85 0.30
CA LYS A 56 -1.17 0.93 -0.72
C LYS A 56 -0.72 0.04 -1.87
N THR A 57 -1.08 -1.23 -1.84
CA THR A 57 -1.24 -1.97 -3.09
C THR A 57 -2.32 -1.23 -3.85
N GLU A 58 -2.04 -0.91 -5.11
CA GLU A 58 -2.82 -0.02 -5.98
C GLU A 58 -4.33 -0.31 -5.99
N ASP A 59 -4.75 -1.52 -5.60
CA ASP A 59 -6.13 -1.98 -5.61
C ASP A 59 -7.06 -1.35 -4.53
N GLU A 60 -6.57 -0.93 -3.36
CA GLU A 60 -7.45 -0.51 -2.24
C GLU A 60 -7.77 1.01 -2.23
N GLU A 61 -7.00 1.86 -2.92
CA GLU A 61 -7.34 3.30 -3.05
C GLU A 61 -8.27 3.60 -4.23
N ILE A 62 -8.44 2.67 -5.18
CA ILE A 62 -9.30 2.89 -6.35
C ILE A 62 -10.78 3.00 -5.94
N GLU A 63 -11.19 2.39 -4.82
CA GLU A 63 -12.58 2.47 -4.34
C GLU A 63 -12.96 3.86 -3.78
N ASP A 64 -12.03 4.63 -3.19
CA ASP A 64 -12.35 5.93 -2.58
C ASP A 64 -12.25 7.13 -3.55
N SER A 65 -11.70 6.91 -4.75
CA SER A 65 -11.68 7.90 -5.84
C SER A 65 -12.16 7.29 -7.14
N GLU A 66 -13.33 6.64 -7.12
CA GLU A 66 -14.06 6.34 -8.35
C GLU A 66 -14.35 7.67 -9.06
N MET A 67 -13.46 8.05 -9.99
CA MET A 67 -13.76 9.09 -10.95
C MET A 67 -15.07 8.72 -11.63
N ASN A 68 -16.05 9.63 -11.61
CA ASN A 68 -17.32 9.40 -12.28
C ASN A 68 -17.05 9.02 -13.75
N GLU A 69 -17.72 8.00 -14.27
CA GLU A 69 -17.54 7.53 -15.66
C GLU A 69 -17.65 8.68 -16.69
N ALA A 70 -18.46 9.70 -16.39
CA ALA A 70 -18.59 10.92 -17.19
C ALA A 70 -17.27 11.74 -17.27
N GLU A 71 -16.58 11.92 -16.15
CA GLU A 71 -15.31 12.65 -16.11
C GLU A 71 -14.22 11.89 -16.86
N LEU A 72 -14.25 10.55 -16.76
CA LEU A 72 -13.33 9.68 -17.50
C LEU A 72 -13.57 9.75 -19.02
N ALA A 73 -14.84 9.78 -19.45
CA ALA A 73 -15.21 9.93 -20.86
C ALA A 73 -14.75 11.27 -21.42
N ASP A 74 -14.90 12.36 -20.65
CA ASP A 74 -14.43 13.69 -21.03
C ASP A 74 -12.89 13.73 -21.16
N LEU A 75 -12.17 13.06 -20.26
CA LEU A 75 -10.71 12.92 -20.32
C LEU A 75 -10.25 12.14 -21.55
N PHE A 76 -10.92 11.04 -21.91
CA PHE A 76 -10.59 10.27 -23.11
C PHE A 76 -10.96 10.97 -24.42
N ALA A 77 -11.91 11.90 -24.39
CA ALA A 77 -12.26 12.72 -25.54
C ALA A 77 -11.17 13.77 -25.86
N GLU A 78 -10.29 14.07 -24.91
CA GLU A 78 -9.19 15.01 -25.10
C GLU A 78 -8.07 14.40 -25.98
N LYS A 79 -7.74 15.07 -27.09
CA LYS A 79 -6.74 14.57 -28.07
C LYS A 79 -5.32 14.48 -27.52
N ASP A 80 -4.99 15.30 -26.53
CA ASP A 80 -3.61 15.47 -26.02
C ASP A 80 -3.41 14.84 -24.63
N LEU A 81 -4.27 13.90 -24.22
CA LEU A 81 -4.21 13.27 -22.89
C LEU A 81 -2.83 12.69 -22.57
N TYR A 82 -2.20 12.02 -23.54
CA TYR A 82 -0.86 11.43 -23.37
C TYR A 82 0.21 12.48 -23.05
N ASP A 83 0.23 13.59 -23.79
CA ASP A 83 1.19 14.69 -23.55
C ASP A 83 0.89 15.43 -22.25
N ARG A 84 -0.40 15.58 -21.90
CA ARG A 84 -0.83 16.20 -20.64
C ARG A 84 -0.37 15.39 -19.42
N LEU A 85 -0.52 14.06 -19.47
CA LEU A 85 -0.05 13.15 -18.43
C LEU A 85 1.48 13.12 -18.35
N ALA A 86 2.18 13.12 -19.49
CA ALA A 86 3.64 13.19 -19.48
C ALA A 86 4.15 14.47 -18.81
N ARG A 87 3.51 15.62 -19.04
CA ARG A 87 3.89 16.89 -18.41
C ARG A 87 3.57 16.96 -16.91
N SER A 88 2.56 16.23 -16.44
CA SER A 88 2.25 16.16 -15.00
C SER A 88 3.30 15.34 -14.24
N ILE A 89 3.97 14.38 -14.90
CA ILE A 89 5.12 13.68 -14.33
C ILE A 89 6.29 14.65 -14.17
N SER A 90 6.74 14.81 -12.92
CA SER A 90 7.87 15.67 -12.57
C SER A 90 7.73 17.08 -13.16
N PHE A 91 6.65 17.76 -12.77
CA PHE A 91 6.35 19.13 -13.22
C PHE A 91 7.46 20.16 -12.88
N LEU A 92 8.34 19.83 -11.94
CA LEU A 92 9.46 20.67 -11.52
C LEU A 92 10.61 20.72 -12.54
N ILE A 93 10.68 19.76 -13.47
CA ILE A 93 11.75 19.69 -14.49
C ILE A 93 11.18 20.15 -15.83
N TYR A 94 11.81 21.13 -16.46
CA TYR A 94 11.43 21.60 -17.79
C TYR A 94 12.03 20.70 -18.89
N GLY A 95 11.27 20.47 -19.97
CA GLY A 95 11.70 19.66 -21.11
C GLY A 95 11.71 18.15 -20.81
N HIS A 96 12.58 17.41 -21.50
CA HIS A 96 12.71 15.95 -21.39
C HIS A 96 11.39 15.18 -21.57
N GLU A 97 10.54 15.66 -22.48
CA GLU A 97 9.22 15.08 -22.72
C GLU A 97 9.28 13.59 -23.05
N ASP A 98 10.26 13.14 -23.84
CA ASP A 98 10.41 11.71 -24.19
C ASP A 98 10.77 10.83 -22.97
N ILE A 99 11.56 11.36 -22.03
CA ILE A 99 11.90 10.64 -20.79
C ILE A 99 10.67 10.55 -19.89
N LYS A 100 9.92 11.65 -19.76
CA LYS A 100 8.69 11.68 -18.96
C LYS A 100 7.61 10.74 -19.54
N LYS A 101 7.49 10.71 -20.87
CA LYS A 101 6.65 9.75 -21.61
C LYS A 101 7.07 8.30 -21.37
N ALA A 102 8.37 8.00 -21.42
CA ALA A 102 8.86 6.66 -21.13
C ALA A 102 8.57 6.24 -19.69
N LEU A 103 8.73 7.15 -18.72
CA LEU A 103 8.36 6.91 -17.32
C LEU A 103 6.85 6.71 -17.15
N LEU A 104 6.02 7.46 -17.87
CA LEU A 104 4.57 7.28 -17.87
C LEU A 104 4.20 5.86 -18.33
N LEU A 105 4.76 5.40 -19.44
CA LEU A 105 4.50 4.05 -19.96
C LEU A 105 5.01 2.96 -19.01
N LEU A 106 6.14 3.19 -18.34
CA LEU A 106 6.66 2.26 -17.33
C LEU A 106 5.75 2.17 -16.10
N LEU A 107 5.12 3.27 -15.68
CA LEU A 107 4.18 3.30 -14.55
C LEU A 107 2.84 2.65 -14.91
N VAL A 108 2.34 2.86 -16.13
CA VAL A 108 1.13 2.16 -16.63
C VAL A 108 1.39 0.66 -16.74
N GLY A 109 2.61 0.28 -17.12
CA GLY A 109 3.04 -1.11 -17.23
C GLY A 109 2.49 -1.81 -18.47
N GLY A 110 3.14 -2.92 -18.83
CA GLY A 110 2.70 -3.80 -19.88
C GLY A 110 1.70 -4.85 -19.41
N ILE A 111 1.07 -5.52 -20.37
CA ILE A 111 0.18 -6.65 -20.10
C ILE A 111 1.02 -7.94 -20.03
N ASP A 112 1.13 -8.53 -18.84
CA ASP A 112 1.67 -9.87 -18.64
C ASP A 112 0.84 -10.90 -19.43
N LYS A 113 1.52 -11.82 -20.14
CA LYS A 113 0.85 -12.89 -20.90
C LYS A 113 1.34 -14.24 -20.41
N SER A 114 0.43 -15.21 -20.29
CA SER A 114 0.77 -16.58 -19.91
C SER A 114 0.34 -17.62 -20.93
N PRO A 115 0.89 -17.60 -22.17
CA PRO A 115 0.57 -18.62 -23.15
C PRO A 115 1.09 -19.98 -22.68
N GLN A 116 0.19 -20.96 -22.58
CA GLN A 116 0.52 -22.35 -22.27
C GLN A 116 1.34 -22.55 -20.97
N GLY A 117 1.01 -21.79 -19.91
CA GLY A 117 1.58 -21.98 -18.58
C GLY A 117 2.97 -21.34 -18.37
N MET A 118 3.57 -20.73 -19.39
CA MET A 118 4.79 -19.94 -19.24
C MET A 118 4.46 -18.47 -19.07
N LYS A 119 4.88 -17.85 -17.95
CA LYS A 119 4.67 -16.41 -17.71
C LYS A 119 5.67 -15.58 -18.53
N VAL A 120 5.14 -14.74 -19.42
CA VAL A 120 5.87 -13.72 -20.15
C VAL A 120 5.56 -12.37 -19.53
N ARG A 121 6.61 -11.65 -19.11
CA ARG A 121 6.47 -10.32 -18.53
C ARG A 121 6.04 -9.31 -19.60
N GLY A 122 4.97 -8.57 -19.33
CA GLY A 122 4.63 -7.33 -20.02
C GLY A 122 5.52 -6.24 -19.44
N THR A 123 6.56 -5.86 -20.16
CA THR A 123 7.28 -4.62 -19.89
C THR A 123 6.42 -3.43 -20.25
#